data_AF-A0A352IC81-F1
#
_entry.id   AF-A0A352IC81-F1
#
_cell.length_a   1.000
_cell.length_b   1.000
_cell.length_c   1.000
_cell.angle_alpha   90.00
_cell.angle_beta   90.00
_cell.angle_gamma   90.00
#
_symmetry.space_group_name_H-M   'P 1'
#
loop_
_entity.id
_entity.type
_entity.pdbx_description
1 polymer ?
#
loop_
_entity_poly.entity_id
_entity_poly.type
_entity_poly.pdbx_seq_one_letter_code
_entity_poly.pdbx_strand_id
1 'polypeptide(L)'
;MMVGEDKSESIDGFTVVKITSAYNFSGWSVDFVSIGRVKGLGNVSYIPKEGWNSTVAVTPGEGYVARSGTHWGNGVWTYTYARFYVVSEIVGTTGGVIGYKVKCQAPFEFAPQLKTSSWEFDAVDNLSQDIELASPMSFTVKSAPDWCTVTPGDNYIRVAVTPNISGLEYAGDIVIGNAAGTATLAVRQRKNEKPEFAKGRGTESAPWVISTPAQLSNVRNHSDGYFEVGNDIDLSTYLDANSTGWIPIESFSGHLDGKHHAIKGLWIDLGEVNYVGLFAQTDGISEVSNLTIQLAGKGIRGRDYVGGVCGLGYGTISSCRVSGRIESSADAGGICGGGGGTIRQCAVSGSIVSASGGYIGGIRGGYGSSNVIDCYVLADISITGSYREVNGIGG
;
A
#
# COMPACT_ATOMS: atom_id res chain seq x y z
N MET A 1 -9.54 43.99 21.91
CA MET A 1 -10.59 44.80 21.25
C MET A 1 -9.80 45.94 20.68
N MET A 2 -9.52 45.95 19.38
CA MET A 2 -8.70 47.03 18.82
C MET A 2 -9.45 48.36 19.00
N VAL A 3 -8.77 49.37 19.57
CA VAL A 3 -9.34 50.71 19.84
C VAL A 3 -8.29 51.78 19.50
N GLY A 4 -8.40 52.41 18.34
CA GLY A 4 -7.68 53.66 17.99
C GLY A 4 -6.78 53.61 16.76
N GLU A 5 -6.48 54.78 16.19
CA GLU A 5 -5.50 55.00 15.12
C GLU A 5 -4.09 54.55 15.52
N ASP A 6 -3.38 53.89 14.59
CA ASP A 6 -2.00 53.39 14.73
C ASP A 6 -1.76 52.49 15.97
N LYS A 7 -2.83 51.92 16.54
CA LYS A 7 -2.69 50.95 17.63
C LYS A 7 -2.53 49.54 17.07
N SER A 8 -1.50 48.88 17.56
CA SER A 8 -1.23 47.48 17.33
C SER A 8 -1.79 46.67 18.49
N GLU A 9 -2.56 45.62 18.22
CA GLU A 9 -2.93 44.64 19.23
C GLU A 9 -2.36 43.27 18.88
N SER A 10 -1.73 42.64 19.88
CA SER A 10 -1.42 41.22 19.82
C SER A 10 -2.71 40.43 19.99
N ILE A 11 -3.01 39.57 19.02
CA ILE A 11 -4.16 38.67 19.09
C ILE A 11 -3.64 37.32 19.55
N ASP A 12 -4.15 36.86 20.69
CA ASP A 12 -3.80 35.56 21.25
C ASP A 12 -4.07 34.44 20.25
N GLY A 13 -3.11 33.53 20.09
CA GLY A 13 -3.15 32.46 19.08
C GLY A 13 -3.00 32.91 17.63
N PHE A 14 -2.58 34.15 17.34
CA PHE A 14 -2.30 34.65 15.99
C PHE A 14 -1.01 35.50 15.94
N THR A 15 -1.12 36.79 15.66
CA THR A 15 0.00 37.75 15.62
C THR A 15 -0.51 39.17 15.84
N VAL A 16 0.38 40.14 15.74
CA VAL A 16 0.06 41.56 15.88
C VAL A 16 -0.62 42.09 14.63
N VAL A 17 -1.82 42.65 14.81
CA VAL A 17 -2.57 43.37 13.78
C VAL A 17 -2.74 44.82 14.22
N LYS A 18 -2.65 45.75 13.27
CA LYS A 18 -2.86 47.19 13.48
C LYS A 18 -3.94 47.73 12.55
N ILE A 19 -4.59 48.81 12.99
CA ILE A 19 -5.36 49.70 12.11
C ILE A 19 -4.49 50.93 11.86
N THR A 20 -4.09 51.16 10.62
CA THR A 20 -3.24 52.28 10.25
C THR A 20 -4.00 53.62 10.33
N SER A 21 -3.26 54.73 10.34
CA SER A 21 -3.82 56.08 10.15
C SER A 21 -4.64 56.27 8.87
N ALA A 22 -4.43 55.42 7.85
CA ALA A 22 -5.28 55.37 6.65
C ALA A 22 -6.50 54.44 6.80
N TYR A 23 -6.82 54.02 8.04
CA TYR A 23 -7.94 53.14 8.38
C TYR A 23 -7.93 51.78 7.65
N ASN A 24 -6.75 51.20 7.48
CA ASN A 24 -6.59 49.86 6.91
C ASN A 24 -6.14 48.88 7.99
N PHE A 25 -6.66 47.65 7.97
CA PHE A 25 -6.00 46.53 8.62
C PHE A 25 -4.63 46.31 7.99
N SER A 26 -3.63 46.04 8.82
CA SER A 26 -2.26 45.76 8.42
C SER A 26 -1.58 44.89 9.49
N GLY A 27 -0.59 44.09 9.11
CA GLY A 27 0.21 43.30 10.04
C GLY A 27 1.52 42.84 9.39
N TRP A 28 2.49 42.44 10.21
CA TRP A 28 3.74 41.89 9.69
C TRP A 28 3.51 40.44 9.26
N SER A 29 3.71 40.14 7.98
CA SER A 29 3.42 38.82 7.39
C SER A 29 1.97 38.36 7.61
N VAL A 30 1.03 39.32 7.48
CA VAL A 30 -0.41 39.08 7.56
C VAL A 30 -1.09 39.56 6.29
N ASP A 31 -1.91 38.69 5.70
CA ASP A 31 -2.84 39.08 4.65
C ASP A 31 -4.27 39.11 5.20
N PHE A 32 -5.10 39.97 4.63
CA PHE A 32 -6.49 40.17 4.98
C PHE A 32 -7.37 40.04 3.74
N VAL A 33 -8.64 39.67 3.97
CA VAL A 33 -9.69 39.68 2.96
C VAL A 33 -10.99 40.13 3.60
N SER A 34 -11.68 41.10 2.99
CA SER A 34 -13.05 41.44 3.39
C SER A 34 -14.00 40.39 2.81
N ILE A 35 -14.95 39.94 3.64
CA ILE A 35 -16.07 39.11 3.20
C ILE A 35 -17.38 39.90 3.11
N GLY A 36 -17.28 41.23 3.17
CA GLY A 36 -18.40 42.16 3.08
C GLY A 36 -19.25 42.20 4.36
N ARG A 37 -20.47 42.72 4.23
CA ARG A 37 -21.38 42.95 5.36
C ARG A 37 -21.82 41.65 6.02
N VAL A 38 -21.68 41.58 7.34
CA VAL A 38 -22.13 40.45 8.16
C VAL A 38 -22.88 40.95 9.40
N LYS A 39 -23.72 40.09 10.00
CA LYS A 39 -24.51 40.44 11.20
C LYS A 39 -23.69 40.41 12.50
N GLY A 40 -22.48 39.88 12.46
CA GLY A 40 -21.59 39.75 13.60
C GLY A 40 -20.45 38.78 13.35
N LEU A 41 -19.56 38.63 14.34
CA LEU A 41 -18.35 37.80 14.22
C LEU A 41 -18.67 36.32 13.90
N GLY A 42 -19.76 35.78 14.45
CA GLY A 42 -20.18 34.39 14.19
C GLY A 42 -20.57 34.10 12.75
N ASN A 43 -20.88 35.14 11.96
CA ASN A 43 -21.22 35.02 10.54
C ASN A 43 -20.00 35.07 9.61
N VAL A 44 -18.80 35.29 10.14
CA VAL A 44 -17.55 34.97 9.43
C VAL A 44 -17.34 33.47 9.62
N SER A 45 -17.78 32.67 8.64
CA SER A 45 -17.94 31.21 8.76
C SER A 45 -17.15 30.37 7.74
N TYR A 46 -16.29 31.00 6.94
CA TYR A 46 -15.44 30.32 5.95
C TYR A 46 -14.15 31.11 5.74
N ILE A 47 -13.16 30.48 5.10
CA ILE A 47 -11.89 31.11 4.74
C ILE A 47 -11.89 31.30 3.21
N PRO A 48 -11.76 32.54 2.70
CA PRO A 48 -11.73 32.79 1.26
C PRO A 48 -10.51 32.19 0.57
N LYS A 49 -10.70 31.70 -0.66
CA LYS A 49 -9.60 31.15 -1.48
C LYS A 49 -8.72 32.25 -2.09
N GLU A 50 -9.30 33.40 -2.40
CA GLU A 50 -8.68 34.51 -3.13
C GLU A 50 -9.05 35.87 -2.52
N GLY A 51 -8.49 36.96 -3.06
CA GLY A 51 -8.75 38.32 -2.58
C GLY A 51 -7.89 38.75 -1.39
N TRP A 52 -6.83 38.00 -1.09
CA TRP A 52 -5.88 38.29 -0.02
C TRP A 52 -5.01 39.50 -0.35
N ASN A 53 -4.97 40.47 0.55
CA ASN A 53 -4.17 41.69 0.43
C ASN A 53 -3.42 41.97 1.74
N SER A 54 -2.21 42.53 1.65
CA SER A 54 -1.42 42.90 2.83
C SER A 54 -2.03 44.05 3.65
N THR A 55 -2.96 44.80 3.04
CA THR A 55 -3.81 45.79 3.70
C THR A 55 -5.22 45.79 3.13
N VAL A 56 -6.23 46.02 3.98
CA VAL A 56 -7.64 46.13 3.57
C VAL A 56 -8.34 47.22 4.39
N ALA A 57 -9.18 48.03 3.73
CA ALA A 57 -9.93 49.10 4.38
C ALA A 57 -10.91 48.57 5.45
N VAL A 58 -10.91 49.22 6.61
CA VAL A 58 -11.79 48.89 7.74
C VAL A 58 -13.13 49.60 7.57
N THR A 59 -14.21 48.84 7.44
CA THR A 59 -15.56 49.36 7.19
C THR A 59 -16.53 48.82 8.25
N PRO A 60 -17.28 49.68 8.98
CA PRO A 60 -18.27 49.23 9.95
C PRO A 60 -19.33 48.30 9.34
N GLY A 61 -19.65 47.24 10.09
CA GLY A 61 -20.60 46.21 9.67
C GLY A 61 -20.00 45.10 8.78
N GLU A 62 -18.72 45.20 8.40
CA GLU A 62 -18.06 44.16 7.60
C GLU A 62 -17.32 43.11 8.44
N GLY A 63 -17.23 41.92 7.86
CA GLY A 63 -16.44 40.80 8.35
C GLY A 63 -15.16 40.64 7.56
N TYR A 64 -14.11 40.18 8.22
CA TYR A 64 -12.80 39.95 7.59
C TYR A 64 -12.21 38.64 8.06
N VAL A 65 -11.38 38.03 7.21
CA VAL A 65 -10.48 36.95 7.59
C VAL A 65 -9.06 37.45 7.41
N ALA A 66 -8.19 37.16 8.37
CA ALA A 66 -6.75 37.35 8.25
C ALA A 66 -6.05 36.00 8.29
N ARG A 67 -4.91 35.90 7.60
CA ARG A 67 -4.01 34.75 7.67
C ARG A 67 -2.59 35.22 7.94
N SER A 68 -1.85 34.46 8.73
CA SER A 68 -0.43 34.67 8.96
C SER A 68 0.30 33.40 8.65
N GLY A 69 1.23 33.48 7.68
CA GLY A 69 1.97 32.34 7.18
C GLY A 69 3.28 32.15 7.94
N THR A 70 3.58 30.89 8.30
CA THR A 70 4.92 30.48 8.70
C THR A 70 5.53 29.64 7.59
N HIS A 71 6.74 29.98 7.17
CA HIS A 71 7.49 29.27 6.12
C HIS A 71 8.58 28.42 6.76
N TRP A 72 8.46 27.10 6.65
CA TRP A 72 9.52 26.16 7.03
C TRP A 72 10.09 25.53 5.76
N GLY A 73 11.39 25.23 5.76
CA GLY A 73 12.27 24.97 4.60
C GLY A 73 11.92 23.83 3.62
N ASN A 74 10.68 23.36 3.60
CA ASN A 74 10.18 22.29 2.73
C ASN A 74 9.17 22.81 1.67
N GLY A 75 8.95 24.13 1.58
CA GLY A 75 8.14 24.76 0.52
C GLY A 75 6.61 24.73 0.74
N VAL A 76 6.12 24.26 1.89
CA VAL A 76 4.69 24.26 2.25
C VAL A 76 4.42 25.38 3.26
N TRP A 77 3.43 26.22 2.96
CA TRP A 77 2.99 27.29 3.86
C TRP A 77 1.97 26.76 4.87
N THR A 78 2.22 26.99 6.15
CA THR A 78 1.20 26.80 7.20
C THR A 78 0.62 28.15 7.59
N TYR A 79 -0.69 28.28 7.51
CA TYR A 79 -1.39 29.51 7.91
C TYR A 79 -2.15 29.31 9.21
N THR A 80 -1.97 30.24 10.14
CA THR A 80 -2.92 30.49 11.21
C THR A 80 -3.94 31.49 10.68
N TYR A 81 -5.21 31.36 11.08
CA TYR A 81 -6.28 32.27 10.67
C TYR A 81 -6.88 33.02 11.85
N ALA A 82 -7.39 34.21 11.59
CA ALA A 82 -8.18 35.00 12.51
C ALA A 82 -9.42 35.54 11.80
N ARG A 83 -10.55 35.65 12.49
CA ARG A 83 -11.75 36.35 11.98
C ARG A 83 -11.98 37.65 12.71
N PHE A 84 -12.52 38.64 12.00
CA PHE A 84 -12.80 39.98 12.50
C PHE A 84 -14.21 40.42 12.13
N TYR A 85 -14.81 41.25 12.99
CA TYR A 85 -16.04 41.97 12.72
C TYR A 85 -15.93 43.39 13.24
N VAL A 86 -16.10 44.36 12.33
CA VAL A 86 -16.04 45.78 12.67
C VAL A 86 -17.42 46.22 13.16
N VAL A 87 -17.52 46.53 14.45
CA VAL A 87 -18.80 46.84 15.11
C VAL A 87 -19.24 48.26 14.80
N SER A 88 -18.33 49.22 14.97
CA SER A 88 -18.62 50.65 14.78
C SER A 88 -17.32 51.46 14.65
N GLU A 89 -17.44 52.66 14.09
CA GLU A 89 -16.43 53.71 14.23
C GLU A 89 -16.33 54.18 15.69
N ILE A 90 -15.17 54.71 16.05
CA ILE A 90 -14.94 55.50 17.26
C ILE A 90 -14.76 56.94 16.79
N VAL A 91 -15.64 57.82 17.24
CA VAL A 91 -15.63 59.23 16.86
C VAL A 91 -14.99 60.05 17.99
N GLY A 92 -14.03 60.90 17.62
CA GLY A 92 -13.36 61.82 18.53
C GLY A 92 -14.24 62.99 18.93
N THR A 93 -13.79 63.77 19.91
CA THR A 93 -14.53 64.94 20.43
C THR A 93 -14.78 66.04 19.40
N THR A 94 -14.03 66.04 18.29
CA THR A 94 -14.15 66.98 17.17
C THR A 94 -14.96 66.41 15.99
N GLY A 95 -15.55 65.22 16.12
CA GLY A 95 -16.40 64.60 15.09
C GLY A 95 -15.68 63.77 14.03
N GLY A 96 -14.35 63.73 14.03
CA GLY A 96 -13.56 62.84 13.16
C GLY A 96 -13.52 61.40 13.66
N VAL A 97 -13.39 60.43 12.74
CA VAL A 97 -13.10 59.04 13.10
C VAL A 97 -11.69 58.99 13.70
N ILE A 98 -11.54 58.32 14.85
CA ILE A 98 -10.24 58.15 15.55
C ILE A 98 -9.90 56.68 15.78
N GLY A 99 -10.68 55.76 15.19
CA GLY A 99 -10.48 54.31 15.27
C GLY A 99 -11.77 53.53 15.07
N TYR A 100 -11.70 52.22 15.31
CA TYR A 100 -12.84 51.31 15.16
C TYR A 100 -12.94 50.39 16.36
N LYS A 101 -14.16 49.97 16.70
CA LYS A 101 -14.42 48.88 17.63
C LYS A 101 -14.47 47.56 16.87
N VAL A 102 -13.45 46.72 17.05
CA VAL A 102 -13.34 45.44 16.33
C VAL A 102 -13.45 44.26 17.29
N LYS A 103 -14.33 43.31 16.97
CA LYS A 103 -14.34 41.98 17.59
C LYS A 103 -13.46 41.07 16.74
N CYS A 104 -12.63 40.25 17.38
CA CYS A 104 -11.81 39.26 16.70
C CYS A 104 -11.82 37.93 17.44
N GLN A 105 -11.47 36.87 16.74
CA GLN A 105 -11.18 35.56 17.31
C GLN A 105 -10.03 34.93 16.55
N ALA A 106 -9.08 34.41 17.31
CA ALA A 106 -8.03 33.51 16.85
C ALA A 106 -7.75 32.43 17.91
N PRO A 107 -7.23 31.27 17.50
CA PRO A 107 -7.20 30.82 16.11
C PRO A 107 -8.64 30.64 15.57
N PHE A 108 -8.83 30.95 14.29
CA PHE A 108 -10.09 30.79 13.59
C PHE A 108 -10.07 29.48 12.82
N GLU A 109 -10.53 28.43 13.48
CA GLU A 109 -10.56 27.08 12.92
C GLU A 109 -12.00 26.57 12.80
N PHE A 110 -12.25 25.82 11.73
CA PHE A 110 -13.44 24.99 11.58
C PHE A 110 -13.02 23.58 11.25
N ALA A 111 -13.92 22.63 11.50
CA ALA A 111 -13.77 21.29 10.99
C ALA A 111 -13.57 21.35 9.46
N PRO A 112 -12.67 20.54 8.89
CA PRO A 112 -12.52 20.44 7.45
C PRO A 112 -13.86 20.12 6.80
N GLN A 113 -14.04 20.60 5.58
CA GLN A 113 -15.24 20.38 4.79
C GLN A 113 -14.80 20.05 3.36
N LEU A 114 -15.15 18.86 2.90
CA LEU A 114 -14.89 18.41 1.54
C LEU A 114 -16.03 18.88 0.63
N LYS A 115 -15.73 19.24 -0.62
CA LYS A 115 -16.75 19.61 -1.60
C LYS A 115 -17.60 18.42 -2.07
N THR A 116 -17.10 17.21 -1.88
CA THR A 116 -17.83 15.96 -2.12
C THR A 116 -17.70 15.06 -0.89
N SER A 117 -18.73 14.27 -0.62
CA SER A 117 -18.73 13.26 0.45
C SER A 117 -18.31 11.88 -0.04
N SER A 118 -18.18 11.66 -1.36
CA SER A 118 -17.77 10.37 -1.91
C SER A 118 -17.00 10.47 -3.21
N TRP A 119 -16.18 9.46 -3.49
CA TRP A 119 -15.50 9.27 -4.78
C TRP A 119 -15.39 7.78 -5.16
N GLU A 120 -15.45 7.46 -6.44
CA GLU A 120 -15.29 6.12 -6.97
C GLU A 120 -14.13 6.08 -7.97
N PHE A 121 -13.19 5.16 -7.74
CA PHE A 121 -12.05 4.88 -8.61
C PHE A 121 -12.33 3.68 -9.51
N ASP A 122 -11.78 3.70 -10.72
CA ASP A 122 -11.76 2.51 -11.57
C ASP A 122 -10.78 1.46 -11.00
N ALA A 123 -10.87 0.23 -11.51
CA ALA A 123 -10.06 -0.87 -11.00
C ALA A 123 -8.56 -0.67 -11.26
N VAL A 124 -8.20 -0.30 -12.49
CA VAL A 124 -6.79 -0.23 -12.93
C VAL A 124 -6.41 1.11 -13.57
N ASP A 125 -7.40 1.96 -13.87
CA ASP A 125 -7.22 3.27 -14.48
C ASP A 125 -7.73 4.37 -13.53
N ASN A 126 -7.44 5.65 -13.84
CA ASN A 126 -7.92 6.80 -13.07
C ASN A 126 -7.66 6.68 -11.55
N LEU A 127 -6.50 6.15 -11.17
CA LEU A 127 -6.18 5.75 -9.79
C LEU A 127 -5.75 6.92 -8.88
N SER A 128 -6.00 8.17 -9.28
CA SER A 128 -5.63 9.34 -8.50
C SER A 128 -6.60 10.49 -8.76
N GLN A 129 -7.05 11.15 -7.71
CA GLN A 129 -7.95 12.29 -7.79
C GLN A 129 -7.64 13.33 -6.71
N ASP A 130 -7.71 14.61 -7.09
CA ASP A 130 -7.75 15.72 -6.14
C ASP A 130 -9.18 16.00 -5.69
N ILE A 131 -9.41 15.87 -4.38
CA ILE A 131 -10.69 16.12 -3.74
C ILE A 131 -10.62 17.48 -3.04
N GLU A 132 -11.31 18.46 -3.61
CA GLU A 132 -11.27 19.84 -3.12
C GLU A 132 -11.91 20.02 -1.75
N LEU A 133 -11.31 20.92 -0.97
CA LEU A 133 -11.88 21.47 0.25
C LEU A 133 -12.76 22.69 -0.08
N ALA A 134 -13.79 22.88 0.75
CA ALA A 134 -14.65 24.06 0.70
C ALA A 134 -13.90 25.34 1.09
N SER A 135 -12.86 25.23 1.92
CA SER A 135 -12.01 26.34 2.34
C SER A 135 -10.56 25.89 2.57
N PRO A 136 -9.57 26.77 2.34
CA PRO A 136 -8.18 26.51 2.72
C PRO A 136 -8.07 26.34 4.23
N MET A 137 -7.46 25.26 4.69
CA MET A 137 -7.15 25.10 6.12
C MET A 137 -6.13 23.99 6.37
N SER A 138 -5.51 24.04 7.54
CA SER A 138 -4.65 22.98 8.05
C SER A 138 -5.47 21.80 8.60
N PHE A 139 -5.05 20.58 8.26
CA PHE A 139 -5.63 19.33 8.77
C PHE A 139 -4.57 18.22 8.73
N THR A 140 -4.85 17.11 9.40
CA THR A 140 -4.08 15.87 9.22
C THR A 140 -5.00 14.77 8.71
N VAL A 141 -4.43 13.80 8.00
CA VAL A 141 -5.11 12.53 7.74
C VAL A 141 -5.17 11.75 9.06
N LYS A 142 -6.37 11.33 9.47
CA LYS A 142 -6.60 10.58 10.72
C LYS A 142 -6.67 9.08 10.45
N SER A 143 -7.29 8.69 9.34
CA SER A 143 -7.31 7.31 8.85
C SER A 143 -7.59 7.28 7.35
N ALA A 144 -7.12 6.22 6.70
CA ALA A 144 -7.46 5.88 5.32
C ALA A 144 -7.42 4.35 5.19
N PRO A 145 -8.13 3.77 4.21
CA PRO A 145 -7.92 2.37 3.85
C PRO A 145 -6.45 2.11 3.46
N ASP A 146 -5.93 0.91 3.74
CA ASP A 146 -4.55 0.51 3.43
C ASP A 146 -4.19 0.62 1.94
N TRP A 147 -5.21 0.65 1.10
CA TRP A 147 -5.11 0.82 -0.34
C TRP A 147 -5.23 2.25 -0.85
N CYS A 148 -5.37 3.22 0.04
CA CYS A 148 -5.40 4.63 -0.28
C CYS A 148 -4.15 5.34 0.28
N THR A 149 -3.44 6.06 -0.59
CA THR A 149 -2.46 7.06 -0.18
C THR A 149 -3.11 8.43 -0.24
N VAL A 150 -3.12 9.15 0.89
CA VAL A 150 -3.74 10.47 1.01
C VAL A 150 -2.67 11.52 1.28
N THR A 151 -2.48 12.43 0.33
CA THR A 151 -1.50 13.52 0.43
C THR A 151 -2.22 14.85 0.54
N PRO A 152 -2.06 15.59 1.66
CA PRO A 152 -2.59 16.95 1.78
C PRO A 152 -1.98 17.89 0.74
N GLY A 153 -2.82 18.68 0.08
CA GLY A 153 -2.42 19.87 -0.69
C GLY A 153 -2.98 21.14 -0.05
N ASP A 154 -2.72 22.30 -0.66
CA ASP A 154 -3.10 23.61 -0.09
C ASP A 154 -4.63 23.77 0.10
N ASN A 155 -5.41 23.18 -0.80
CA ASN A 155 -6.89 23.33 -0.87
C ASN A 155 -7.62 22.04 -1.23
N TYR A 156 -6.94 20.90 -1.15
CA TYR A 156 -7.46 19.59 -1.54
C TYR A 156 -6.73 18.49 -0.79
N ILE A 157 -7.27 17.28 -0.85
CA ILE A 157 -6.50 16.06 -0.60
C ILE A 157 -6.32 15.33 -1.92
N ARG A 158 -5.08 14.93 -2.24
CA ARG A 158 -4.84 13.99 -3.33
C ARG A 158 -5.05 12.59 -2.78
N VAL A 159 -5.98 11.85 -3.34
CA VAL A 159 -6.21 10.45 -3.02
C VAL A 159 -5.71 9.63 -4.19
N ALA A 160 -4.67 8.82 -3.97
CA ALA A 160 -4.19 7.83 -4.91
C ALA A 160 -4.52 6.43 -4.38
N VAL A 161 -4.87 5.51 -5.26
CA VAL A 161 -5.27 4.14 -4.89
C VAL A 161 -4.37 3.11 -5.58
N THR A 162 -4.11 1.98 -4.92
CA THR A 162 -3.42 0.87 -5.57
C THR A 162 -4.34 0.19 -6.60
N PRO A 163 -3.82 -0.30 -7.74
CA PRO A 163 -4.63 -1.02 -8.71
C PRO A 163 -5.36 -2.20 -8.07
N ASN A 164 -6.66 -2.33 -8.35
CA ASN A 164 -7.46 -3.49 -8.00
C ASN A 164 -7.39 -4.52 -9.14
N ILE A 165 -6.60 -5.57 -8.93
CA ILE A 165 -6.51 -6.71 -9.85
C ILE A 165 -7.42 -7.88 -9.43
N SER A 166 -8.32 -7.66 -8.48
CA SER A 166 -9.21 -8.68 -7.94
C SER A 166 -10.65 -8.57 -8.44
N GLY A 167 -11.42 -9.64 -8.29
CA GLY A 167 -12.83 -9.70 -8.69
C GLY A 167 -13.80 -9.02 -7.71
N LEU A 168 -13.31 -8.41 -6.64
CA LEU A 168 -14.12 -7.73 -5.63
C LEU A 168 -14.02 -6.21 -5.74
N GLU A 169 -15.10 -5.53 -5.34
CA GLU A 169 -15.09 -4.09 -5.09
C GLU A 169 -14.54 -3.82 -3.69
N TYR A 170 -13.88 -2.67 -3.54
CA TYR A 170 -13.41 -2.19 -2.24
C TYR A 170 -14.10 -0.89 -1.88
N ALA A 171 -14.37 -0.71 -0.58
CA ALA A 171 -14.94 0.50 -0.04
C ALA A 171 -14.31 0.79 1.33
N GLY A 172 -14.23 2.07 1.68
CA GLY A 172 -13.76 2.50 2.97
C GLY A 172 -13.86 4.02 3.13
N ASP A 173 -13.48 4.50 4.30
CA ASP A 173 -13.59 5.91 4.65
C ASP A 173 -12.20 6.52 4.87
N ILE A 174 -11.97 7.66 4.22
CA ILE A 174 -10.83 8.53 4.51
C ILE A 174 -11.33 9.60 5.47
N VAL A 175 -10.67 9.71 6.63
CA VAL A 175 -11.01 10.69 7.66
C VAL A 175 -9.87 11.70 7.77
N ILE A 176 -10.20 12.97 7.57
CA ILE A 176 -9.29 14.10 7.83
C ILE A 176 -9.83 14.92 8.99
N GLY A 177 -8.95 15.60 9.73
CA GLY A 177 -9.39 16.41 10.86
C GLY A 177 -8.36 17.34 11.44
N ASN A 178 -8.85 18.28 12.24
CA ASN A 178 -8.10 19.22 13.06
C ASN A 178 -8.73 19.31 14.47
N ALA A 179 -8.35 20.31 15.27
CA ALA A 179 -8.89 20.47 16.63
C ALA A 179 -10.38 20.83 16.66
N ALA A 180 -10.91 21.41 15.58
CA ALA A 180 -12.30 21.83 15.47
C ALA A 180 -13.25 20.71 14.99
N GLY A 181 -12.71 19.62 14.43
CA GLY A 181 -13.50 18.43 14.06
C GLY A 181 -12.91 17.64 12.88
N THR A 182 -13.75 16.79 12.28
CA THR A 182 -13.36 15.89 11.19
C THR A 182 -14.28 16.03 9.96
N ALA A 183 -13.76 15.62 8.81
CA ALA A 183 -14.52 15.33 7.59
C ALA A 183 -14.19 13.92 7.11
N THR A 184 -15.18 13.29 6.49
CA THR A 184 -15.09 11.93 5.96
C THR A 184 -15.37 11.95 4.46
N LEU A 185 -14.53 11.25 3.70
CA LEU A 185 -14.75 10.92 2.30
C LEU A 185 -14.98 9.42 2.18
N ALA A 186 -16.16 9.00 1.74
CA ALA A 186 -16.41 7.61 1.38
C ALA A 186 -15.75 7.32 0.03
N VAL A 187 -14.79 6.39 -0.01
CA VAL A 187 -14.10 5.98 -1.23
C VAL A 187 -14.52 4.58 -1.63
N ARG A 188 -14.73 4.38 -2.92
CA ARG A 188 -14.99 3.07 -3.54
C ARG A 188 -14.00 2.82 -4.66
N GLN A 189 -13.69 1.56 -4.90
CA GLN A 189 -12.90 1.12 -6.04
C GLN A 189 -13.61 -0.04 -6.70
N ARG A 190 -13.85 0.09 -8.01
CA ARG A 190 -14.51 -0.95 -8.81
C ARG A 190 -13.71 -2.24 -8.83
N LYS A 191 -14.41 -3.37 -8.99
CA LYS A 191 -13.81 -4.67 -9.28
C LYS A 191 -13.11 -4.65 -10.64
N ASN A 192 -12.14 -5.53 -10.84
CA ASN A 192 -11.59 -5.79 -12.16
C ASN A 192 -12.53 -6.73 -12.94
N GLU A 193 -12.90 -6.36 -14.16
CA GLU A 193 -13.72 -7.20 -15.04
C GLU A 193 -12.94 -8.41 -15.59
N LYS A 194 -11.60 -8.38 -15.54
CA LYS A 194 -10.71 -9.49 -15.87
C LYS A 194 -9.75 -9.73 -14.70
N PRO A 195 -10.26 -10.27 -13.58
CA PRO A 195 -9.49 -10.32 -12.35
C PRO A 195 -8.35 -11.33 -12.45
N GLU A 196 -7.16 -10.92 -12.00
CA GLU A 196 -6.01 -11.81 -11.86
C GLU A 196 -6.14 -12.73 -10.64
N PHE A 197 -6.88 -12.30 -9.62
CA PHE A 197 -7.14 -13.05 -8.38
C PHE A 197 -8.61 -12.90 -7.93
N ALA A 198 -9.12 -13.88 -7.19
CA ALA A 198 -10.53 -13.86 -6.77
C ALA A 198 -10.85 -12.68 -5.83
N LYS A 199 -9.95 -12.43 -4.87
CA LYS A 199 -10.03 -11.39 -3.84
C LYS A 199 -8.65 -11.09 -3.28
N GLY A 200 -8.55 -10.03 -2.46
CA GLY A 200 -7.32 -9.64 -1.79
C GLY A 200 -6.58 -8.52 -2.51
N ARG A 201 -5.57 -7.97 -1.82
CA ARG A 201 -4.74 -6.85 -2.28
C ARG A 201 -3.24 -7.18 -2.32
N GLY A 202 -2.87 -8.43 -2.07
CA GLY A 202 -1.47 -8.85 -2.08
C GLY A 202 -0.68 -8.36 -0.87
N THR A 203 -1.36 -7.92 0.20
CA THR A 203 -0.75 -7.50 1.48
C THR A 203 -0.89 -8.59 2.53
N GLU A 204 -0.11 -8.53 3.61
CA GLU A 204 -0.19 -9.48 4.71
C GLU A 204 -1.60 -9.55 5.34
N SER A 205 -2.27 -8.40 5.49
CA SER A 205 -3.63 -8.30 6.03
C SER A 205 -4.73 -8.71 5.03
N ALA A 206 -4.44 -8.66 3.73
CA ALA A 206 -5.36 -9.02 2.66
C ALA A 206 -4.62 -9.75 1.51
N PRO A 207 -4.18 -11.00 1.72
CA PRO A 207 -3.48 -11.76 0.68
C PRO A 207 -4.37 -12.00 -0.53
N TRP A 208 -3.76 -12.08 -1.73
CA TRP A 208 -4.49 -12.53 -2.91
C TRP A 208 -4.85 -14.01 -2.80
N VAL A 209 -6.11 -14.33 -3.06
CA VAL A 209 -6.58 -15.73 -3.02
C VAL A 209 -6.50 -16.40 -4.37
N ILE A 210 -5.80 -17.53 -4.39
CA ILE A 210 -5.58 -18.40 -5.54
C ILE A 210 -6.54 -19.59 -5.45
N SER A 211 -7.48 -19.66 -6.40
CA SER A 211 -8.52 -20.69 -6.47
C SER A 211 -8.54 -21.47 -7.79
N THR A 212 -7.75 -21.03 -8.78
CA THR A 212 -7.72 -21.63 -10.12
C THR A 212 -6.30 -21.73 -10.66
N PRO A 213 -6.04 -22.61 -11.65
CA PRO A 213 -4.74 -22.69 -12.32
C PRO A 213 -4.27 -21.37 -12.93
N ALA A 214 -5.18 -20.60 -13.53
CA ALA A 214 -4.85 -19.32 -14.12
C ALA A 214 -4.39 -18.29 -13.06
N GLN A 215 -5.05 -18.25 -11.91
CA GLN A 215 -4.65 -17.39 -10.79
C GLN A 215 -3.30 -17.81 -10.21
N LEU A 216 -3.02 -19.12 -10.12
CA LEU A 216 -1.69 -19.61 -9.72
C LEU A 216 -0.63 -19.16 -10.73
N SER A 217 -0.96 -19.19 -12.01
CA SER A 217 -0.07 -18.69 -13.07
C SER A 217 0.19 -17.19 -12.94
N ASN A 218 -0.79 -16.39 -12.52
CA ASN A 218 -0.65 -14.94 -12.35
C ASN A 218 0.30 -14.52 -11.22
N VAL A 219 0.64 -15.41 -10.28
CA VAL A 219 1.64 -15.15 -9.23
C VAL A 219 2.97 -14.67 -9.82
N ARG A 220 3.32 -15.12 -11.04
CA ARG A 220 4.53 -14.70 -11.75
C ARG A 220 4.60 -13.19 -12.04
N ASN A 221 3.46 -12.50 -12.03
CA ASN A 221 3.38 -11.05 -12.29
C ASN A 221 3.48 -10.21 -11.00
N HIS A 222 3.42 -10.84 -9.82
CA HIS A 222 3.39 -10.17 -8.52
C HIS A 222 4.21 -10.95 -7.49
N SER A 223 5.44 -11.30 -7.87
CA SER A 223 6.26 -12.29 -7.16
C SER A 223 6.68 -11.92 -5.73
N ASP A 224 6.46 -10.67 -5.31
CA ASP A 224 6.73 -10.11 -3.97
C ASP A 224 5.46 -10.01 -3.09
N GLY A 225 4.29 -10.37 -3.63
CA GLY A 225 3.00 -10.27 -2.94
C GLY A 225 2.75 -11.34 -1.88
N TYR A 226 1.65 -11.17 -1.14
CA TYR A 226 1.11 -12.15 -0.21
C TYR A 226 -0.04 -12.92 -0.86
N PHE A 227 0.00 -14.25 -0.73
CA PHE A 227 -0.90 -15.18 -1.39
C PHE A 227 -1.43 -16.24 -0.43
N GLU A 228 -2.68 -16.62 -0.62
CA GLU A 228 -3.29 -17.77 0.04
C GLU A 228 -3.96 -18.68 -1.00
N VAL A 229 -3.77 -20.00 -0.86
CA VAL A 229 -4.51 -20.96 -1.69
C VAL A 229 -5.89 -21.18 -1.07
N GLY A 230 -6.96 -20.92 -1.82
CA GLY A 230 -8.34 -20.96 -1.32
C GLY A 230 -9.06 -22.31 -1.47
N ASN A 231 -8.53 -23.19 -2.31
CA ASN A 231 -9.02 -24.55 -2.54
C ASN A 231 -7.93 -25.36 -3.26
N ASP A 232 -8.13 -26.67 -3.36
CA ASP A 232 -7.27 -27.50 -4.21
C ASP A 232 -7.31 -27.01 -5.67
N ILE A 233 -6.13 -26.87 -6.27
CA ILE A 233 -5.91 -26.40 -7.64
C ILE A 233 -5.50 -27.60 -8.50
N ASP A 234 -6.32 -27.95 -9.49
CA ASP A 234 -6.00 -29.04 -10.42
C ASP A 234 -5.45 -28.50 -11.75
N LEU A 235 -4.19 -28.80 -12.05
CA LEU A 235 -3.50 -28.36 -13.27
C LEU A 235 -3.68 -29.32 -14.46
N SER A 236 -4.33 -30.47 -14.28
CA SER A 236 -4.39 -31.54 -15.28
C SER A 236 -4.99 -31.11 -16.62
N THR A 237 -6.02 -30.25 -16.60
CA THR A 237 -6.65 -29.71 -17.82
C THR A 237 -6.09 -28.34 -18.22
N TYR A 238 -5.29 -27.71 -17.37
CA TYR A 238 -4.67 -26.42 -17.62
C TYR A 238 -3.38 -26.56 -18.44
N LEU A 239 -2.61 -27.61 -18.17
CA LEU A 239 -1.35 -27.88 -18.86
C LEU A 239 -1.60 -28.60 -20.19
N ASP A 240 -1.14 -28.00 -21.29
CA ASP A 240 -1.19 -28.64 -22.61
C ASP A 240 -0.26 -29.87 -22.64
N ALA A 241 -0.83 -31.03 -22.98
CA ALA A 241 -0.10 -32.29 -23.05
C ALA A 241 1.07 -32.27 -24.05
N ASN A 242 1.04 -31.38 -25.06
CA ASN A 242 2.06 -31.19 -26.09
C ASN A 242 3.10 -30.11 -25.75
N SER A 243 2.98 -29.47 -24.58
CA SER A 243 3.95 -28.49 -24.08
C SER A 243 5.05 -29.14 -23.22
N THR A 244 5.89 -28.32 -22.60
CA THR A 244 6.83 -28.72 -21.56
C THR A 244 6.21 -28.68 -20.15
N GLY A 245 4.90 -28.50 -20.05
CA GLY A 245 4.17 -28.49 -18.78
C GLY A 245 4.16 -27.12 -18.12
N TRP A 246 4.25 -27.12 -16.79
CA TRP A 246 4.29 -25.87 -16.02
C TRP A 246 5.59 -25.12 -16.30
N ILE A 247 5.48 -23.84 -16.61
CA ILE A 247 6.63 -22.93 -16.70
C ILE A 247 6.91 -22.43 -15.28
N PRO A 248 8.07 -22.77 -14.67
CA PRO A 248 8.44 -22.33 -13.34
C PRO A 248 8.30 -20.82 -13.16
N ILE A 249 7.86 -20.38 -11.98
CA ILE A 249 7.88 -18.96 -11.62
C ILE A 249 9.35 -18.57 -11.38
N GLU A 250 9.88 -17.68 -12.21
CA GLU A 250 11.33 -17.42 -12.34
C GLU A 250 11.99 -17.01 -11.02
N SER A 251 11.42 -16.03 -10.32
CA SER A 251 11.83 -15.61 -8.98
C SER A 251 10.61 -15.33 -8.12
N PHE A 252 10.69 -15.69 -6.84
CA PHE A 252 9.66 -15.47 -5.85
C PHE A 252 10.25 -14.91 -4.54
N SER A 253 9.82 -13.71 -4.17
CA SER A 253 10.23 -13.00 -2.95
C SER A 253 9.06 -12.75 -1.98
N GLY A 254 7.86 -13.20 -2.34
CA GLY A 254 6.63 -13.01 -1.59
C GLY A 254 6.33 -14.14 -0.59
N HIS A 255 5.07 -14.20 -0.18
CA HIS A 255 4.57 -15.15 0.82
C HIS A 255 3.42 -15.96 0.22
N LEU A 256 3.54 -17.29 0.19
CA LEU A 256 2.48 -18.20 -0.25
C LEU A 256 2.11 -19.14 0.89
N ASP A 257 0.95 -18.91 1.49
CA ASP A 257 0.34 -19.84 2.44
C ASP A 257 -0.64 -20.76 1.71
N GLY A 258 -0.30 -22.04 1.61
CA GLY A 258 -1.12 -23.05 0.97
C GLY A 258 -2.41 -23.35 1.73
N LYS A 259 -2.58 -22.88 2.98
CA LYS A 259 -3.76 -23.18 3.83
C LYS A 259 -4.13 -24.67 3.86
N HIS A 260 -3.13 -25.54 3.76
CA HIS A 260 -3.23 -27.00 3.69
C HIS A 260 -3.93 -27.56 2.43
N HIS A 261 -4.13 -26.74 1.40
CA HIS A 261 -4.63 -27.17 0.09
C HIS A 261 -3.55 -27.79 -0.79
N ALA A 262 -4.01 -28.47 -1.85
CA ALA A 262 -3.15 -29.15 -2.80
C ALA A 262 -3.12 -28.50 -4.18
N ILE A 263 -1.95 -28.39 -4.79
CA ILE A 263 -1.75 -28.23 -6.23
C ILE A 263 -1.58 -29.63 -6.82
N LYS A 264 -2.49 -30.04 -7.70
CA LYS A 264 -2.57 -31.38 -8.27
C LYS A 264 -2.25 -31.38 -9.76
N GLY A 265 -1.73 -32.49 -10.24
CA GLY A 265 -1.44 -32.67 -11.66
C GLY A 265 -0.29 -31.83 -12.19
N LEU A 266 0.57 -31.29 -11.30
CA LEU A 266 1.76 -30.54 -11.72
C LEU A 266 2.72 -31.47 -12.46
N TRP A 267 3.21 -31.05 -13.62
CA TRP A 267 4.33 -31.68 -14.30
C TRP A 267 5.15 -30.66 -15.06
N ILE A 268 6.45 -30.94 -15.21
CA ILE A 268 7.42 -30.09 -15.89
C ILE A 268 8.37 -31.00 -16.65
N ASP A 269 8.60 -30.72 -17.93
CA ASP A 269 9.55 -31.47 -18.77
C ASP A 269 10.53 -30.49 -19.43
N LEU A 270 11.57 -30.15 -18.67
CA LEU A 270 12.60 -29.19 -19.04
C LEU A 270 14.00 -29.81 -18.85
N GLY A 271 14.22 -31.02 -19.38
CA GLY A 271 15.39 -31.86 -19.07
C GLY A 271 16.79 -31.24 -19.25
N GLU A 272 16.92 -30.14 -20.00
CA GLU A 272 18.19 -29.42 -20.23
C GLU A 272 18.29 -28.09 -19.44
N VAL A 273 17.28 -27.75 -18.65
CA VAL A 273 17.14 -26.47 -17.94
C VAL A 273 17.48 -26.65 -16.46
N ASN A 274 18.16 -25.67 -15.90
CA ASN A 274 18.44 -25.60 -14.47
C ASN A 274 17.29 -24.92 -13.72
N TYR A 275 17.23 -25.11 -12.39
CA TYR A 275 16.30 -24.41 -11.51
C TYR A 275 14.84 -24.76 -11.83
N VAL A 276 14.49 -26.02 -11.57
CA VAL A 276 13.19 -26.55 -11.98
C VAL A 276 12.37 -26.92 -10.76
N GLY A 277 11.16 -26.36 -10.68
CA GLY A 277 10.14 -26.61 -9.65
C GLY A 277 8.91 -25.76 -9.89
N LEU A 278 7.96 -25.72 -8.95
CA LEU A 278 6.85 -24.76 -9.01
C LEU A 278 7.41 -23.32 -9.16
N PHE A 279 8.43 -23.02 -8.35
CA PHE A 279 9.31 -21.86 -8.47
C PHE A 279 10.67 -22.30 -9.02
N ALA A 280 11.26 -21.53 -9.94
CA ALA A 280 12.66 -21.75 -10.30
C ALA A 280 13.58 -21.35 -9.14
N GLN A 281 13.34 -20.16 -8.57
CA GLN A 281 14.09 -19.65 -7.43
C GLN A 281 13.17 -18.95 -6.41
N THR A 282 13.50 -19.09 -5.12
CA THR A 282 12.93 -18.27 -4.04
C THR A 282 14.01 -17.46 -3.33
N ASP A 283 13.70 -16.21 -3.02
CA ASP A 283 14.63 -15.25 -2.40
C ASP A 283 14.67 -15.37 -0.87
N GLY A 284 15.66 -14.74 -0.23
CA GLY A 284 15.93 -14.87 1.21
C GLY A 284 14.80 -14.42 2.14
N ILE A 285 13.90 -13.55 1.67
CA ILE A 285 12.73 -13.06 2.41
C ILE A 285 11.45 -13.86 2.11
N SER A 286 11.49 -14.77 1.14
CA SER A 286 10.31 -15.52 0.72
C SER A 286 9.84 -16.52 1.79
N GLU A 287 8.52 -16.75 1.84
CA GLU A 287 7.92 -17.82 2.62
C GLU A 287 6.96 -18.64 1.76
N VAL A 288 7.14 -19.96 1.74
CA VAL A 288 6.17 -20.90 1.16
C VAL A 288 5.77 -21.90 2.23
N SER A 289 4.51 -21.91 2.61
CA SER A 289 4.04 -22.72 3.74
C SER A 289 2.77 -23.52 3.44
N ASN A 290 2.54 -24.57 4.23
CA ASN A 290 1.26 -25.32 4.30
C ASN A 290 0.71 -25.80 2.94
N LEU A 291 1.59 -26.17 2.01
CA LEU A 291 1.20 -26.50 0.64
C LEU A 291 1.47 -27.98 0.32
N THR A 292 0.50 -28.65 -0.30
CA THR A 292 0.72 -29.97 -0.88
C THR A 292 0.87 -29.87 -2.39
N ILE A 293 1.89 -30.49 -2.97
CA ILE A 293 2.11 -30.59 -4.41
C ILE A 293 2.03 -32.07 -4.81
N GLN A 294 1.03 -32.41 -5.62
CA GLN A 294 0.82 -33.75 -6.18
C GLN A 294 1.17 -33.73 -7.66
N LEU A 295 2.30 -34.34 -8.01
CA LEU A 295 2.78 -34.38 -9.38
C LEU A 295 1.93 -35.34 -10.23
N ALA A 296 1.75 -35.02 -11.51
CA ALA A 296 1.19 -35.95 -12.47
C ALA A 296 2.16 -37.10 -12.77
N GLY A 297 1.71 -38.13 -13.50
CA GLY A 297 2.55 -39.29 -13.84
C GLY A 297 3.82 -38.95 -14.62
N LYS A 298 3.84 -37.83 -15.37
CA LYS A 298 5.05 -37.31 -16.05
C LYS A 298 6.11 -36.79 -15.07
N GLY A 299 5.71 -36.36 -13.87
CA GLY A 299 6.63 -35.83 -12.86
C GLY A 299 7.23 -34.47 -13.21
N ILE A 300 8.33 -34.13 -12.52
CA ILE A 300 9.18 -32.98 -12.81
C ILE A 300 10.51 -33.49 -13.34
N ARG A 301 10.93 -33.02 -14.51
CA ARG A 301 12.22 -33.33 -15.14
C ARG A 301 13.00 -32.05 -15.42
N GLY A 302 14.24 -31.99 -14.95
CA GLY A 302 15.18 -30.88 -15.18
C GLY A 302 16.63 -31.34 -15.29
N ARG A 303 17.56 -30.41 -15.54
CA ARG A 303 18.99 -30.72 -15.59
C ARG A 303 19.63 -30.67 -14.22
N ASP A 304 19.62 -29.50 -13.58
CA ASP A 304 20.33 -29.22 -12.34
C ASP A 304 19.46 -28.38 -11.39
N TYR A 305 19.62 -28.56 -10.08
CA TYR A 305 18.76 -27.98 -9.04
C TYR A 305 17.28 -28.20 -9.34
N VAL A 306 16.85 -29.45 -9.23
CA VAL A 306 15.45 -29.86 -9.46
C VAL A 306 14.76 -30.18 -8.13
N GLY A 307 13.60 -29.57 -7.89
CA GLY A 307 12.76 -29.89 -6.73
C GLY A 307 11.27 -29.64 -6.93
N GLY A 308 10.46 -30.16 -6.02
CA GLY A 308 9.01 -30.06 -6.12
C GLY A 308 8.46 -28.66 -5.89
N VAL A 309 8.92 -28.00 -4.82
CA VAL A 309 8.53 -26.63 -4.49
C VAL A 309 9.41 -25.64 -5.26
N CYS A 310 10.73 -25.82 -5.20
CA CYS A 310 11.66 -24.89 -5.83
C CYS A 310 12.89 -25.54 -6.47
N GLY A 311 13.48 -24.90 -7.48
CA GLY A 311 14.82 -25.26 -7.93
C GLY A 311 15.88 -24.84 -6.91
N LEU A 312 16.02 -23.54 -6.69
CA LEU A 312 16.86 -22.94 -5.64
C LEU A 312 16.03 -22.25 -4.56
N GLY A 313 16.30 -22.55 -3.30
CA GLY A 313 15.59 -21.96 -2.17
C GLY A 313 16.50 -21.21 -1.21
N TYR A 314 16.29 -19.90 -1.08
CA TYR A 314 17.00 -19.06 -0.10
C TYR A 314 16.11 -18.59 1.06
N GLY A 315 14.78 -18.65 0.91
CA GLY A 315 13.82 -18.28 1.94
C GLY A 315 13.43 -19.43 2.88
N THR A 316 12.23 -19.35 3.44
CA THR A 316 11.66 -20.39 4.32
C THR A 316 10.61 -21.21 3.59
N ILE A 317 10.77 -22.53 3.60
CA ILE A 317 9.75 -23.47 3.15
C ILE A 317 9.32 -24.32 4.33
N SER A 318 8.03 -24.30 4.66
CA SER A 318 7.56 -24.98 5.87
C SER A 318 6.23 -25.72 5.72
N SER A 319 6.09 -26.87 6.39
CA SER A 319 4.83 -27.63 6.37
C SER A 319 4.36 -28.00 4.96
N CYS A 320 5.29 -28.15 4.02
CA CYS A 320 5.00 -28.48 2.62
C CYS A 320 5.18 -29.97 2.34
N ARG A 321 4.38 -30.51 1.42
CA ARG A 321 4.45 -31.93 1.03
C ARG A 321 4.55 -32.06 -0.48
N VAL A 322 5.44 -32.91 -0.97
CA VAL A 322 5.56 -33.23 -2.39
C VAL A 322 5.37 -34.73 -2.60
N SER A 323 4.54 -35.12 -3.57
CA SER A 323 4.35 -36.52 -3.95
C SER A 323 4.47 -36.72 -5.45
N GLY A 324 5.27 -37.68 -5.87
CA GLY A 324 5.38 -38.11 -7.27
C GLY A 324 6.83 -38.34 -7.70
N ARG A 325 7.08 -38.22 -9.01
CA ARG A 325 8.37 -38.50 -9.62
C ARG A 325 9.14 -37.21 -9.91
N ILE A 326 10.37 -37.12 -9.42
CA ILE A 326 11.32 -36.04 -9.73
C ILE A 326 12.54 -36.66 -10.41
N GLU A 327 12.91 -36.12 -11.56
CA GLU A 327 14.06 -36.51 -12.37
C GLU A 327 15.01 -35.34 -12.58
N SER A 328 16.30 -35.55 -12.30
CA SER A 328 17.36 -34.61 -12.64
C SER A 328 18.48 -35.27 -13.45
N SER A 329 19.35 -34.45 -14.04
CA SER A 329 20.64 -34.90 -14.56
C SER A 329 21.76 -34.72 -13.53
N ALA A 330 21.65 -33.78 -12.61
CA ALA A 330 22.63 -33.48 -11.56
C ALA A 330 21.92 -33.30 -10.19
N ASP A 331 21.95 -32.11 -9.58
CA ASP A 331 21.45 -31.90 -8.22
C ASP A 331 19.92 -31.99 -8.15
N ALA A 332 19.42 -32.70 -7.13
CA ALA A 332 17.99 -32.84 -6.89
C ALA A 332 17.66 -32.91 -5.40
N GLY A 333 16.51 -32.35 -5.05
CA GLY A 333 15.88 -32.62 -3.76
C GLY A 333 14.36 -32.58 -3.83
N GLY A 334 13.72 -33.39 -3.00
CA GLY A 334 12.28 -33.60 -3.09
C GLY A 334 11.44 -32.33 -2.84
N ILE A 335 11.93 -31.43 -1.97
CA ILE A 335 11.33 -30.11 -1.74
C ILE A 335 12.04 -29.06 -2.59
N CYS A 336 13.37 -28.97 -2.49
CA CYS A 336 14.17 -28.06 -3.32
C CYS A 336 15.45 -28.68 -3.86
N GLY A 337 15.84 -28.26 -5.07
CA GLY A 337 17.07 -28.71 -5.71
C GLY A 337 18.35 -28.32 -4.97
N GLY A 338 18.40 -27.13 -4.36
CA GLY A 338 19.55 -26.65 -3.57
C GLY A 338 19.27 -25.30 -2.88
N GLY A 339 20.31 -24.65 -2.35
CA GLY A 339 20.25 -23.26 -1.85
C GLY A 339 20.62 -23.07 -0.37
N GLY A 340 20.37 -21.88 0.17
CA GLY A 340 20.78 -21.49 1.53
C GLY A 340 19.65 -21.32 2.56
N GLY A 341 18.39 -21.53 2.16
CA GLY A 341 17.23 -21.24 3.00
C GLY A 341 16.95 -22.27 4.10
N THR A 342 15.87 -22.08 4.85
CA THR A 342 15.38 -23.04 5.87
C THR A 342 14.25 -23.90 5.29
N ILE A 343 14.36 -25.23 5.44
CA ILE A 343 13.25 -26.16 5.15
C ILE A 343 12.86 -26.84 6.45
N ARG A 344 11.59 -26.72 6.86
CA ARG A 344 11.12 -27.33 8.11
C ARG A 344 9.76 -28.00 7.99
N GLN A 345 9.56 -29.10 8.72
CA GLN A 345 8.25 -29.79 8.80
C GLN A 345 7.72 -30.24 7.43
N CYS A 346 8.63 -30.52 6.48
CA CYS A 346 8.28 -30.91 5.13
C CYS A 346 8.35 -32.42 4.92
N ALA A 347 7.61 -32.90 3.92
CA ALA A 347 7.56 -34.33 3.59
C ALA A 347 7.64 -34.60 2.10
N VAL A 348 8.29 -35.70 1.73
CA VAL A 348 8.38 -36.14 0.33
C VAL A 348 8.01 -37.61 0.22
N SER A 349 7.27 -37.97 -0.83
CA SER A 349 6.92 -39.36 -1.19
C SER A 349 6.99 -39.58 -2.71
N GLY A 350 7.16 -40.83 -3.15
CA GLY A 350 7.30 -41.16 -4.57
C GLY A 350 8.73 -41.56 -4.93
N SER A 351 9.32 -40.97 -5.97
CA SER A 351 10.67 -41.32 -6.41
C SER A 351 11.49 -40.10 -6.84
N ILE A 352 12.75 -40.04 -6.41
CA ILE A 352 13.75 -39.06 -6.85
C ILE A 352 14.85 -39.81 -7.60
N VAL A 353 15.07 -39.46 -8.86
CA VAL A 353 16.03 -40.13 -9.75
C VAL A 353 16.97 -39.11 -10.36
N SER A 354 18.28 -39.35 -10.32
CA SER A 354 19.24 -38.54 -11.09
C SER A 354 20.08 -39.37 -12.05
N ALA A 355 20.32 -38.82 -13.24
CA ALA A 355 21.09 -39.48 -14.30
C ALA A 355 22.61 -39.38 -14.13
N SER A 356 23.14 -38.36 -13.45
CA SER A 356 24.60 -38.18 -13.24
C SER A 356 24.93 -37.51 -11.89
N GLY A 357 26.17 -37.68 -11.43
CA GLY A 357 26.63 -37.47 -10.03
C GLY A 357 26.60 -36.06 -9.46
N GLY A 358 25.42 -35.45 -9.37
CA GLY A 358 25.13 -34.36 -8.44
C GLY A 358 24.92 -34.84 -7.00
N TYR A 359 24.62 -33.91 -6.13
CA TYR A 359 24.19 -34.11 -4.76
C TYR A 359 22.67 -34.31 -4.72
N ILE A 360 22.25 -35.47 -4.20
CA ILE A 360 20.83 -35.82 -4.10
C ILE A 360 20.48 -35.99 -2.63
N GLY A 361 19.54 -35.19 -2.17
CA GLY A 361 18.95 -35.36 -0.85
C GLY A 361 17.44 -35.50 -0.93
N GLY A 362 16.88 -36.35 -0.08
CA GLY A 362 15.44 -36.60 -0.07
C GLY A 362 14.58 -35.35 0.15
N ILE A 363 15.11 -34.32 0.83
CA ILE A 363 14.47 -33.00 1.01
C ILE A 363 15.16 -31.92 0.18
N ARG A 364 16.49 -31.85 0.25
CA ARG A 364 17.30 -30.85 -0.47
C ARG A 364 18.50 -31.51 -1.14
N GLY A 365 18.81 -31.13 -2.39
CA GLY A 365 20.08 -31.47 -3.04
C GLY A 365 21.26 -30.65 -2.53
N GLY A 366 22.27 -30.44 -3.38
CA GLY A 366 23.54 -29.81 -2.99
C GLY A 366 23.52 -28.28 -2.91
N TYR A 367 24.59 -27.77 -2.27
CA TYR A 367 24.99 -26.35 -2.14
C TYR A 367 24.33 -25.55 -1.01
N GLY A 368 25.16 -25.02 -0.09
CA GLY A 368 24.84 -23.98 0.90
C GLY A 368 24.77 -24.44 2.37
N SER A 369 25.13 -23.56 3.32
CA SER A 369 24.81 -23.77 4.74
C SER A 369 23.30 -23.67 4.92
N SER A 370 22.64 -24.77 5.26
CA SER A 370 21.18 -24.83 5.29
C SER A 370 20.65 -25.60 6.49
N ASN A 371 19.43 -25.23 6.90
CA ASN A 371 18.74 -25.87 8.00
C ASN A 371 17.59 -26.72 7.46
N VAL A 372 17.72 -28.04 7.60
CA VAL A 372 16.62 -28.99 7.37
C VAL A 372 16.16 -29.54 8.72
N ILE A 373 14.93 -29.19 9.12
CA ILE A 373 14.42 -29.41 10.49
C ILE A 373 13.09 -30.17 10.45
N ASP A 374 12.94 -31.23 11.24
CA ASP A 374 11.67 -31.96 11.38
C ASP A 374 11.05 -32.44 10.05
N CYS A 375 11.87 -32.79 9.07
CA CYS A 375 11.45 -33.30 7.77
C CYS A 375 11.53 -34.83 7.71
N TYR A 376 10.71 -35.45 6.85
CA TYR A 376 10.77 -36.89 6.62
C TYR A 376 10.58 -37.25 5.14
N VAL A 377 11.16 -38.39 4.75
CA VAL A 377 11.19 -38.84 3.35
C VAL A 377 10.67 -40.28 3.29
N LEU A 378 9.65 -40.48 2.46
CA LEU A 378 9.04 -41.76 2.10
C LEU A 378 9.21 -42.06 0.60
N ALA A 379 10.22 -41.46 -0.03
CA ALA A 379 10.50 -41.59 -1.44
C ALA A 379 11.68 -42.53 -1.70
N ASP A 380 11.61 -43.27 -2.81
CA ASP A 380 12.74 -44.04 -3.32
C ASP A 380 13.75 -43.10 -3.99
N ILE A 381 14.99 -43.08 -3.50
CA ILE A 381 16.05 -42.20 -4.02
C ILE A 381 17.07 -43.07 -4.76
N SER A 382 17.34 -42.75 -6.03
CA SER A 382 18.27 -43.54 -6.86
C SER A 382 19.10 -42.70 -7.82
N ILE A 383 20.30 -43.20 -8.14
CA ILE A 383 21.20 -42.66 -9.17
C ILE A 383 21.43 -43.74 -10.22
N THR A 384 21.42 -43.36 -11.50
CA THR A 384 21.71 -44.28 -12.61
C THR A 384 23.10 -44.07 -13.24
N GLY A 385 23.86 -43.04 -12.85
CA GLY A 385 25.21 -42.71 -13.35
C GLY A 385 26.33 -42.69 -12.30
N SER A 386 27.52 -42.17 -12.67
CA SER A 386 28.72 -42.10 -11.81
C SER A 386 28.54 -41.13 -10.63
N TYR A 387 28.93 -41.53 -9.40
CA TYR A 387 28.49 -40.97 -8.11
C TYR A 387 29.27 -39.73 -7.59
N ARG A 388 28.58 -38.84 -6.84
CA ARG A 388 29.19 -37.94 -5.85
C ARG A 388 28.64 -38.18 -4.43
N GLU A 389 27.35 -37.92 -4.12
CA GLU A 389 26.72 -38.20 -2.79
C GLU A 389 25.18 -38.41 -2.88
N VAL A 390 24.62 -39.39 -2.15
CA VAL A 390 23.18 -39.65 -1.98
C VAL A 390 22.85 -39.72 -0.49
N ASN A 391 21.93 -38.88 -0.06
CA ASN A 391 21.56 -38.74 1.35
C ASN A 391 20.04 -38.79 1.53
N GLY A 392 19.59 -39.40 2.63
CA GLY A 392 18.15 -39.53 2.92
C GLY A 392 17.43 -38.20 3.19
N ILE A 393 18.15 -37.14 3.57
CA ILE A 393 17.58 -35.83 3.94
C ILE A 393 18.25 -34.67 3.17
N GLY A 394 19.56 -34.47 3.32
CA GLY A 394 20.31 -33.37 2.68
C GLY A 394 21.53 -33.87 1.92
N GLY A 395 21.66 -33.45 0.66
CA GLY A 395 22.61 -33.92 -0.35
C GLY A 395 24.04 -33.44 -0.17
#